data_AF-A0A9P1AT10-F1
#
_entry.id   AF-A0A9P1AT10-F1
#
_cell.length_a   1.000
_cell.length_b   1.000
_cell.length_c   1.000
_cell.angle_alpha   90.00
_cell.angle_beta   90.00
_cell.angle_gamma   90.00
#
_symmetry.space_group_name_H-M   'P 1'
#
loop_
_entity.id
_entity.type
_entity.pdbx_description
1 polymer ?
#
loop_
_entity_poly.entity_id
_entity_poly.type
_entity_poly.pdbx_seq_one_letter_code
_entity_poly.pdbx_strand_id
1 'polypeptide(L)'
;MVSSSSLSFLAIALIGAAVARPQFPGGPPPGMSPIPPPIAAVLPRETLAELEAVHADPNLSELEKHSKIDQIMVNLPEEIHERIPPPPGFSQLPATVQASLKALHRDKSLDFQQRQAAIRTVLDGLEPQYKRLLPPPPPGFPQRQ
;
A
#
# COMPACT_ATOMS: atom_id res chain seq x y z
N MET A 1 -37.21 -45.70 19.58
CA MET A 1 -36.24 -45.69 20.69
C MET A 1 -34.86 -45.46 20.08
N VAL A 2 -34.22 -44.34 20.45
CA VAL A 2 -32.77 -44.02 20.52
C VAL A 2 -31.80 -44.75 19.57
N SER A 3 -31.12 -44.07 18.63
CA SER A 3 -29.95 -43.16 18.79
C SER A 3 -28.62 -43.92 18.80
N SER A 4 -27.71 -43.61 17.86
CA SER A 4 -26.48 -42.86 18.16
C SER A 4 -25.44 -43.02 17.05
N SER A 5 -24.96 -41.87 16.58
CA SER A 5 -23.75 -41.67 15.79
C SER A 5 -22.49 -42.14 16.53
N SER A 6 -21.43 -42.47 15.78
CA SER A 6 -20.04 -42.04 16.06
C SER A 6 -19.13 -42.42 14.88
N LEU A 7 -18.76 -41.42 14.08
CA LEU A 7 -17.64 -41.47 13.15
C LEU A 7 -16.37 -41.15 13.94
N SER A 8 -15.51 -42.16 14.16
CA SER A 8 -14.17 -41.97 14.72
C SER A 8 -13.16 -41.88 13.59
N PHE A 9 -12.77 -40.66 13.20
CA PHE A 9 -11.51 -40.44 12.51
C PHE A 9 -10.49 -39.91 13.51
N LEU A 10 -9.51 -40.77 13.77
CA LEU A 10 -8.36 -40.56 14.64
C LEU A 10 -7.51 -39.41 14.08
N ALA A 11 -7.25 -38.43 14.93
CA ALA A 11 -6.28 -37.37 14.71
C ALA A 11 -4.87 -37.95 14.56
N ILE A 12 -4.17 -37.58 13.48
CA ILE A 12 -2.71 -37.62 13.43
C ILE A 12 -2.24 -36.18 13.27
N ALA A 13 -1.65 -35.68 14.35
CA ALA A 13 -0.96 -34.41 14.41
C ALA A 13 0.49 -34.56 13.94
N LEU A 14 1.01 -33.44 13.39
CA LEU A 14 2.41 -33.03 13.31
C LEU A 14 3.32 -33.77 12.33
N ILE A 15 3.60 -33.12 11.19
CA ILE A 15 4.95 -32.60 10.92
C ILE A 15 4.81 -31.19 10.34
N GLY A 16 5.29 -30.20 11.08
CA GLY A 16 5.42 -28.83 10.63
C GLY A 16 6.47 -28.73 9.54
N ALA A 17 6.02 -28.61 8.30
CA ALA A 17 6.78 -27.87 7.31
C ALA A 17 6.43 -26.40 7.51
N ALA A 18 7.19 -25.73 8.37
CA ALA A 18 7.42 -24.31 8.19
C ALA A 18 8.13 -24.18 6.83
N VAL A 19 7.34 -24.19 5.75
CA VAL A 19 7.80 -23.63 4.49
C VAL A 19 8.01 -22.18 4.85
N ALA A 20 9.26 -21.84 5.11
CA ALA A 20 9.74 -20.48 5.15
C ALA A 20 9.34 -19.88 3.81
N ARG A 21 8.14 -19.30 3.78
CA ARG A 21 7.72 -18.37 2.73
C ARG A 21 8.88 -17.40 2.63
N PRO A 22 9.39 -17.07 1.43
CA PRO A 22 10.38 -16.03 1.29
C PRO A 22 9.82 -14.80 2.01
N GLN A 23 10.43 -14.49 3.15
CA GLN A 23 10.12 -13.31 3.94
C GLN A 23 10.62 -12.18 3.07
N PHE A 24 9.72 -11.52 2.35
CA PHE A 24 10.06 -10.31 1.62
C PHE A 24 10.66 -9.31 2.62
N PRO A 25 11.90 -8.82 2.44
CA PRO A 25 12.47 -7.80 3.30
C PRO A 25 11.90 -6.45 2.83
N GLY A 26 10.65 -6.17 3.16
CA GLY A 26 9.96 -4.97 2.67
C GLY A 26 8.98 -4.34 3.67
N GLY A 27 8.67 -5.03 4.77
CA GLY A 27 7.98 -4.39 5.88
C GLY A 27 8.92 -3.41 6.62
N PRO A 28 8.37 -2.40 7.30
CA PRO A 28 9.17 -1.62 8.25
C PRO A 28 9.90 -2.57 9.22
N PRO A 29 11.11 -2.22 9.70
CA PRO A 29 11.80 -3.02 10.70
C PRO A 29 10.87 -3.31 11.90
N PRO A 30 11.03 -4.46 12.59
CA PRO A 30 10.27 -4.75 13.80
C PRO A 30 10.32 -3.57 14.77
N GLY A 31 9.15 -3.04 15.17
CA GLY A 31 9.03 -1.89 16.06
C GLY A 31 8.91 -0.52 15.37
N MET A 32 8.92 -0.45 14.04
CA MET A 32 8.56 0.77 13.30
C MET A 32 7.12 0.70 12.76
N SER A 33 6.39 1.81 12.85
CA SER A 33 5.07 1.93 12.21
C SER A 33 5.21 1.78 10.68
N PRO A 34 4.28 1.08 10.01
CA PRO A 34 4.25 1.04 8.54
C PRO A 34 3.89 2.39 7.91
N ILE A 35 3.43 3.35 8.72
CA ILE A 35 3.05 4.69 8.29
C ILE A 35 4.19 5.67 8.60
N PRO A 36 4.74 6.38 7.61
CA PRO A 36 5.79 7.37 7.83
C PRO A 36 5.35 8.45 8.85
N PRO A 37 6.21 8.84 9.81
CA PRO A 37 5.83 9.80 10.86
C PRO A 37 5.22 11.13 10.37
N PRO A 38 5.72 11.76 9.28
CA PRO A 38 5.12 13.00 8.77
C PRO A 38 3.68 12.83 8.27
N ILE A 39 3.34 11.65 7.75
CA ILE A 39 1.98 11.32 7.34
C ILE A 39 1.16 11.01 8.58
N ALA A 40 1.70 10.20 9.50
CA ALA A 40 0.98 9.82 10.71
C ALA A 40 0.56 11.03 11.56
N ALA A 41 1.37 12.09 11.59
CA ALA A 41 1.10 13.31 12.32
C ALA A 41 -0.13 14.11 11.82
N VAL A 42 -0.62 13.86 10.61
CA VAL A 42 -1.74 14.61 10.01
C VAL A 42 -3.00 13.79 9.80
N LEU A 43 -2.91 12.46 9.93
CA LEU A 43 -4.07 11.58 9.76
C LEU A 43 -4.93 11.53 11.03
N PRO A 44 -6.25 11.41 10.89
CA PRO A 44 -7.14 11.11 12.02
C PRO A 44 -6.77 9.77 12.68
N ARG A 45 -7.07 9.64 13.98
CA ARG A 45 -6.71 8.44 14.76
C ARG A 45 -7.36 7.19 14.20
N GLU A 46 -8.61 7.30 13.80
CA GLU A 46 -9.40 6.23 13.19
C GLU A 46 -8.79 5.76 11.88
N THR A 47 -8.34 6.69 11.02
CA THR A 47 -7.64 6.38 9.77
C THR A 47 -6.33 5.65 10.04
N LEU A 48 -5.55 6.08 11.05
CA LEU A 48 -4.32 5.39 11.42
C LEU A 48 -4.58 3.95 11.85
N ALA A 49 -5.56 3.73 12.71
CA ALA A 49 -5.94 2.39 13.16
C ALA A 49 -6.38 1.50 11.99
N GLU A 50 -7.10 2.06 11.02
CA GLU A 50 -7.52 1.33 9.81
C GLU A 50 -6.32 0.94 8.93
N LEU A 51 -5.40 1.88 8.68
CA LEU A 51 -4.18 1.62 7.92
C LEU A 51 -3.27 0.58 8.60
N GLU A 52 -3.14 0.63 9.92
CA GLU A 52 -2.39 -0.35 10.70
C GLU A 52 -3.04 -1.74 10.64
N ALA A 53 -4.37 -1.82 10.73
CA ALA A 53 -5.10 -3.07 10.61
C ALA A 53 -4.91 -3.72 9.23
N VAL A 54 -4.92 -2.93 8.14
CA VAL A 54 -4.65 -3.44 6.79
C VAL A 54 -3.23 -4.00 6.66
N HIS A 55 -2.23 -3.30 7.21
CA HIS A 55 -0.85 -3.79 7.18
C HIS A 55 -0.66 -5.08 7.98
N ALA A 56 -1.32 -5.18 9.13
CA ALA A 56 -1.20 -6.30 10.05
C ALA A 56 -2.00 -7.55 9.61
N ASP A 57 -2.96 -7.42 8.69
CA ASP A 57 -3.82 -8.53 8.26
C ASP A 57 -3.01 -9.59 7.48
N PRO A 58 -2.82 -10.80 8.02
CA PRO A 58 -2.05 -11.86 7.37
C PRO A 58 -2.84 -12.53 6.24
N ASN A 59 -4.15 -12.25 6.11
CA ASN A 59 -5.01 -12.86 5.10
C ASN A 59 -5.04 -12.05 3.79
N LEU A 60 -4.51 -10.82 3.80
CA LEU A 60 -4.41 -9.99 2.61
C LEU A 60 -3.07 -10.22 1.91
N SER A 61 -3.13 -10.43 0.60
CA SER A 61 -1.96 -10.28 -0.26
C SER A 61 -1.47 -8.83 -0.25
N GLU A 62 -0.20 -8.62 -0.61
CA GLU A 62 0.36 -7.27 -0.68
C GLU A 62 -0.43 -6.38 -1.65
N LEU A 63 -0.87 -6.90 -2.79
CA LEU A 63 -1.69 -6.15 -3.74
C LEU A 63 -3.03 -5.70 -3.11
N GLU A 64 -3.69 -6.58 -2.37
CA GLU A 64 -4.93 -6.25 -1.66
C GLU A 64 -4.70 -5.22 -0.57
N LYS A 65 -3.59 -5.30 0.17
CA LYS A 65 -3.21 -4.28 1.16
C LYS A 65 -3.05 -2.92 0.50
N HIS A 66 -2.29 -2.83 -0.59
CA HIS A 66 -2.09 -1.56 -1.31
C HIS A 66 -3.42 -1.01 -1.86
N SER A 67 -4.28 -1.87 -2.40
CA SER A 67 -5.60 -1.47 -2.90
C SER A 67 -6.50 -0.92 -1.77
N LYS A 68 -6.53 -1.59 -0.61
CA LYS A 68 -7.28 -1.09 0.57
C LYS A 68 -6.70 0.21 1.12
N ILE A 69 -5.37 0.32 1.23
CA ILE A 69 -4.70 1.55 1.65
C ILE A 69 -5.05 2.69 0.69
N ASP A 70 -5.01 2.45 -0.61
CA ASP A 70 -5.40 3.44 -1.62
C ASP A 70 -6.84 3.92 -1.44
N GLN A 71 -7.78 3.00 -1.19
CA GLN A 71 -9.18 3.33 -0.89
C GLN A 71 -9.34 4.17 0.38
N ILE A 72 -8.60 3.87 1.44
CA ILE A 72 -8.59 4.68 2.67
C ILE A 72 -8.07 6.08 2.35
N MET A 73 -6.93 6.16 1.67
CA MET A 73 -6.25 7.42 1.39
C MET A 73 -7.04 8.32 0.43
N VAL A 74 -7.66 7.80 -0.62
CA VAL A 74 -8.45 8.61 -1.59
C VAL A 74 -9.74 9.17 -0.97
N ASN A 75 -10.26 8.52 0.07
CA ASN A 75 -11.51 8.91 0.73
C ASN A 75 -11.32 9.84 1.93
N LEU A 76 -10.09 10.25 2.24
CA LEU A 76 -9.86 11.24 3.28
C LEU A 76 -10.55 12.58 2.96
N PRO A 77 -10.91 13.36 3.98
CA PRO A 77 -11.39 14.73 3.78
C PRO A 77 -10.34 15.59 3.07
N GLU A 78 -10.80 16.57 2.28
CA GLU A 78 -9.93 17.46 1.49
C GLU A 78 -8.94 18.22 2.42
N GLU A 79 -9.40 18.61 3.60
CA GLU A 79 -8.59 19.31 4.60
C GLU A 79 -7.42 18.46 5.10
N ILE A 80 -7.56 17.12 5.09
CA ILE A 80 -6.49 16.19 5.44
C ILE A 80 -5.54 16.03 4.25
N HIS A 81 -6.05 15.91 3.02
CA HIS A 81 -5.23 15.83 1.82
C HIS A 81 -4.29 17.02 1.66
N GLU A 82 -4.74 18.23 1.98
CA GLU A 82 -3.90 19.44 1.92
C GLU A 82 -2.80 19.47 2.99
N ARG A 83 -2.95 18.69 4.07
CA ARG A 83 -1.97 18.59 5.16
C ARG A 83 -0.95 17.48 4.95
N ILE A 84 -1.22 16.52 4.06
CA ILE A 84 -0.28 15.44 3.75
C ILE A 84 0.95 16.05 3.05
N PRO A 85 2.16 15.91 3.64
CA PRO A 85 3.35 16.47 3.03
C PRO A 85 3.65 15.74 1.71
N PRO A 86 4.09 16.45 0.67
CA PRO A 86 4.52 15.81 -0.56
C PRO A 86 5.77 14.95 -0.31
N PRO A 87 6.03 13.93 -1.13
CA PRO A 87 7.22 13.12 -0.97
C PRO A 87 8.50 13.93 -1.21
N PRO A 88 9.65 13.52 -0.63
CA PRO A 88 10.93 14.16 -0.89
C PRO A 88 11.22 14.28 -2.39
N GLY A 89 11.72 15.44 -2.82
CA GLY A 89 12.03 15.71 -4.23
C GLY A 89 10.82 16.09 -5.11
N PHE A 90 9.58 15.98 -4.61
CA PHE A 90 8.38 16.31 -5.39
C PHE A 90 8.36 17.76 -5.91
N SER A 91 8.84 18.71 -5.11
CA SER A 91 8.91 20.13 -5.48
C SER A 91 9.86 20.42 -6.64
N GLN A 92 10.75 19.49 -6.99
CA GLN A 92 11.69 19.60 -8.10
C GLN A 92 11.06 19.17 -9.44
N LEU A 93 9.89 18.53 -9.42
CA LEU A 93 9.16 18.18 -10.64
C LEU A 93 8.54 19.43 -11.29
N PRO A 94 8.31 19.43 -12.61
CA PRO A 94 7.56 20.50 -13.27
C PRO A 94 6.19 20.72 -12.60
N ALA A 95 5.74 21.97 -12.49
CA ALA A 95 4.48 22.32 -11.81
C ALA A 95 3.26 21.60 -12.41
N THR A 96 3.25 21.41 -13.73
CA THR A 96 2.20 20.66 -14.45
C THR A 96 2.18 19.18 -14.05
N VAL A 97 3.35 18.56 -13.86
CA VAL A 97 3.48 17.18 -13.39
C VAL A 97 3.03 17.07 -11.94
N GLN A 98 3.43 18.01 -11.08
CA GLN A 98 2.97 18.04 -9.68
C GLN A 98 1.45 18.10 -9.60
N ALA A 99 0.82 18.99 -10.38
CA ALA A 99 -0.63 19.12 -10.41
C ALA A 99 -1.32 17.84 -10.92
N SER A 100 -0.79 17.23 -11.99
CA SER A 100 -1.31 15.98 -12.55
C SER A 100 -1.26 14.83 -11.53
N LEU A 101 -0.12 14.65 -10.86
CA LEU A 101 0.03 13.60 -9.84
C LEU A 101 -0.91 13.83 -8.65
N LYS A 102 -1.05 15.08 -8.17
CA LYS A 102 -2.01 15.42 -7.10
C LYS A 102 -3.44 15.09 -7.51
N ALA A 103 -3.85 15.43 -8.73
CA ALA A 103 -5.19 15.14 -9.23
C ALA A 103 -5.46 13.63 -9.28
N LEU A 104 -4.52 12.83 -9.81
CA LEU A 104 -4.65 11.37 -9.87
C LEU A 104 -4.82 10.73 -8.48
N HIS A 105 -4.12 11.25 -7.46
CA HIS A 105 -4.25 10.78 -6.08
C HIS A 105 -5.60 11.13 -5.42
N ARG A 106 -6.33 12.12 -5.94
CA ARG A 106 -7.65 12.54 -5.44
C ARG A 106 -8.82 12.01 -6.29
N ASP A 107 -8.53 11.41 -7.43
CA ASP A 107 -9.55 10.97 -8.37
C ASP A 107 -10.29 9.73 -7.85
N LYS A 108 -11.49 9.94 -7.32
CA LYS A 108 -12.37 8.89 -6.80
C LYS A 108 -12.99 8.02 -7.89
N SER A 109 -12.85 8.37 -9.17
CA SER A 109 -13.35 7.56 -10.29
C SER A 109 -12.40 6.43 -10.70
N LEU A 110 -11.14 6.49 -10.28
CA LEU A 110 -10.13 5.48 -10.59
C LEU A 110 -10.03 4.44 -9.47
N ASP A 111 -9.94 3.16 -9.85
CA ASP A 111 -9.45 2.12 -8.94
C ASP A 111 -7.92 2.19 -8.75
N PHE A 112 -7.41 1.39 -7.82
CA PHE A 112 -5.98 1.34 -7.52
C PHE A 112 -5.13 1.05 -8.78
N GLN A 113 -5.50 0.07 -9.59
CA GLN A 113 -4.69 -0.33 -10.75
C GLN A 113 -4.70 0.76 -11.83
N GLN A 114 -5.86 1.36 -12.09
CA GLN A 114 -6.02 2.47 -13.02
C GLN A 114 -5.20 3.69 -12.57
N ARG A 115 -5.24 4.01 -11.27
CA ARG A 115 -4.46 5.11 -10.69
C ARG A 115 -2.96 4.87 -10.82
N GLN A 116 -2.49 3.66 -10.48
CA GLN A 116 -1.08 3.30 -10.64
C GLN A 116 -0.64 3.37 -12.10
N ALA A 117 -1.46 2.89 -13.04
CA ALA A 117 -1.19 2.98 -14.46
C ALA A 117 -1.10 4.44 -14.94
N ALA A 118 -2.03 5.30 -14.53
CA ALA A 118 -2.02 6.72 -14.88
C ALA A 118 -0.80 7.46 -14.30
N ILE A 119 -0.47 7.21 -13.02
CA ILE A 119 0.73 7.76 -12.38
C ILE A 119 1.98 7.28 -13.13
N ARG A 120 2.04 5.99 -13.49
CA ARG A 120 3.14 5.42 -14.27
C ARG A 120 3.33 6.15 -15.60
N THR A 121 2.25 6.39 -16.34
CA THR A 121 2.27 7.13 -17.61
C THR A 121 2.83 8.54 -17.43
N VAL A 122 2.40 9.28 -16.41
CA VAL A 122 2.93 10.61 -16.10
C VAL A 122 4.42 10.57 -15.81
N LEU A 123 4.87 9.60 -15.00
CA LEU A 123 6.29 9.46 -14.63
C LEU A 123 7.16 8.98 -15.80
N ASP A 124 6.63 8.17 -16.71
CA ASP A 124 7.37 7.70 -17.89
C ASP A 124 7.59 8.81 -18.92
N GLY A 125 6.67 9.76 -19.00
CA GLY A 125 6.77 10.96 -19.83
C GLY A 125 7.71 12.04 -19.29
N LEU A 126 8.32 11.85 -18.12
CA LEU A 126 9.28 12.81 -17.56
C LEU A 126 10.57 12.89 -18.38
N GLU A 127 11.13 14.09 -18.49
CA GLU A 127 12.46 14.23 -19.06
C GLU A 127 13.54 13.52 -18.21
N PRO A 128 14.66 13.07 -18.82
CA PRO A 128 15.69 12.30 -18.13
C PRO A 128 16.22 12.95 -16.85
N GLN A 129 16.31 14.28 -16.83
CA GLN A 129 16.76 15.04 -15.66
C GLN A 129 15.84 14.88 -14.44
N TYR A 130 14.54 14.72 -14.64
CA TYR A 130 13.57 14.52 -13.57
C TYR A 130 13.41 13.05 -13.18
N LYS A 131 13.62 12.11 -14.12
CA LYS A 131 13.58 10.66 -13.82
C LYS A 131 14.59 10.25 -12.74
N ARG A 132 15.73 10.93 -12.65
CA ARG A 132 16.77 10.71 -11.63
C ARG A 132 16.33 11.07 -10.21
N LEU A 133 15.27 11.87 -10.08
CA LEU A 133 14.71 12.30 -8.79
C LEU A 133 13.69 11.29 -8.24
N LEU A 134 13.22 10.37 -9.07
CA LEU A 134 12.22 9.39 -8.67
C LEU A 134 12.87 8.31 -7.80
N PRO A 135 12.18 7.86 -6.74
CA PRO A 135 12.63 6.69 -5.99
C PRO A 135 12.66 5.47 -6.93
N PRO A 136 13.57 4.50 -6.67
CA PRO A 136 13.55 3.24 -7.39
C PRO A 136 12.17 2.58 -7.26
N PRO A 137 11.71 1.84 -8.29
CA PRO A 137 10.47 1.09 -8.17
C PRO A 137 10.58 0.11 -7.00
N PRO A 138 9.49 -0.13 -6.25
CA PRO A 138 9.53 -1.10 -5.16
C PRO A 138 9.94 -2.49 -5.68
N PRO A 139 10.63 -3.31 -4.87
CA PRO A 139 10.97 -4.67 -5.26
C PRO A 139 9.73 -5.45 -5.72
N GLY A 140 9.83 -6.17 -6.83
CA GLY A 140 8.72 -6.94 -7.42
C GLY A 140 7.81 -6.18 -8.38
N PHE A 141 7.97 -4.87 -8.53
CA PHE A 141 7.30 -4.09 -9.57
C PHE A 141 8.10 -4.10 -10.87
N PRO A 142 7.44 -4.00 -12.05
CA PRO A 142 8.14 -3.84 -13.32
C PRO A 142 9.13 -2.67 -13.26
N GLN A 143 10.37 -2.93 -13.62
CA GLN A 143 11.40 -1.89 -13.67
C GLN A 143 11.03 -0.85 -14.73
N ARG A 144 11.34 0.41 -14.45
CA ARG A 144 11.15 1.47 -15.45
C ARG A 144 12.19 1.27 -16.55
N GLN A 145 11.72 1.04 -17.78
CA GLN A 145 12.59 0.99 -18.97
C GLN A 145 13.02 2.41 -19.38
#